data_AF-A0A916H0B9-F1
#
_entry.id   AF-A0A916H0B9-F1
#
_cell.length_a   1.000
_cell.length_b   1.000
_cell.length_c   1.000
_cell.angle_alpha   90.00
_cell.angle_beta   90.00
_cell.angle_gamma   90.00
#
_symmetry.space_group_name_H-M   'P 1'
#
loop_
_entity.id
_entity.type
_entity.pdbx_description
1 polymer ?
#
loop_
_entity_poly.entity_id
_entity_poly.type
_entity_poly.pdbx_seq_one_letter_code
_entity_poly.pdbx_strand_id
1 'polypeptide(L)'
;MRRTVFGLAAGLVLGACGSSSAAPGAEELKLALEAKLQKLKPAGFQERTVLYQDVTPSGSSGGRYSFKVTLTLHDYGKGYPANRYWGQTCVGKMDKWPFELLPDGAGGWQVQGRLTITNNVCKDNPAEGKSAMPLAGLPGQRLDPAAVARAKSPLASAGPGGGVASGEWACYGSGSRLMAGMGFVLKPDGKYTDSEGGRAGGYQHDTAKASITFRGGFLDGQTASRVRANGMDLGRVSCEPYR
;
A
#
# COMPACT_ATOMS: atom_id res chain seq x y z
N MET A 1 12.40 68.13 32.05
CA MET A 1 11.27 67.29 32.49
C MET A 1 10.77 66.48 31.30
N ARG A 2 10.50 65.19 31.52
CA ARG A 2 10.13 64.14 30.55
C ARG A 2 8.82 64.43 29.80
N ARG A 3 8.69 63.84 28.60
CA ARG A 3 7.49 63.17 27.99
C ARG A 3 7.46 63.40 26.47
N THR A 4 7.09 62.51 25.57
CA THR A 4 6.93 61.05 25.47
C THR A 4 6.76 60.83 23.95
N VAL A 5 7.57 59.99 23.32
CA VAL A 5 7.39 59.64 21.89
C VAL A 5 6.32 58.53 21.82
N PHE A 6 5.19 58.80 21.17
CA PHE A 6 4.20 57.76 20.84
C PHE A 6 4.62 57.05 19.56
N GLY A 7 5.10 55.81 19.69
CA GLY A 7 5.29 54.89 18.57
C GLY A 7 3.96 54.23 18.20
N LEU A 8 3.52 54.42 16.96
CA LEU A 8 2.46 53.62 16.34
C LEU A 8 3.13 52.40 15.69
N ALA A 9 3.13 51.27 16.40
CA ALA A 9 3.46 49.97 15.82
C ALA A 9 2.18 49.38 15.20
N ALA A 10 2.09 49.41 13.88
CA ALA A 10 1.05 48.71 13.12
C ALA A 10 1.34 47.20 13.18
N GLY A 11 0.60 46.48 14.02
CA GLY A 11 0.63 45.02 14.09
C GLY A 11 -0.05 44.41 12.87
N LEU A 12 0.76 43.98 11.90
CA LEU A 12 0.31 43.15 10.78
C LEU A 12 0.05 41.75 11.32
N VAL A 13 -1.22 41.43 11.61
CA VAL A 13 -1.66 40.07 11.92
C VAL A 13 -1.60 39.27 10.61
N LEU A 14 -0.47 38.60 10.38
CA LEU A 14 -0.34 37.54 9.38
C LEU A 14 -1.23 36.39 9.85
N GLY A 15 -2.50 36.42 9.41
CA GLY A 15 -3.38 35.26 9.46
C GLY A 15 -2.76 34.14 8.64
N ALA A 16 -2.13 33.19 9.31
CA ALA A 16 -1.77 31.92 8.72
C ALA A 16 -3.07 31.21 8.33
N CYS A 17 -3.46 31.34 7.06
CA CYS A 17 -4.46 30.45 6.46
C CYS A 17 -3.90 29.03 6.56
N GLY A 18 -4.34 28.29 7.57
CA GLY A 18 -4.18 26.85 7.62
C GLY A 18 -4.81 26.29 6.35
N SER A 19 -3.96 25.81 5.44
CA SER A 19 -4.42 25.09 4.26
C SER A 19 -5.05 23.79 4.75
N SER A 20 -6.37 23.77 4.90
CA SER A 20 -7.12 22.53 5.02
C SER A 20 -6.89 21.75 3.72
N SER A 21 -6.04 20.72 3.76
CA SER A 21 -5.84 19.81 2.64
C SER A 21 -7.20 19.29 2.20
N ALA A 22 -7.56 19.50 0.93
CA ALA A 22 -8.77 18.93 0.36
C ALA A 22 -8.77 17.40 0.54
N ALA A 23 -9.96 16.81 0.67
CA ALA A 23 -10.12 15.37 0.66
C ALA A 23 -9.51 14.78 -0.64
N PRO A 24 -8.80 13.65 -0.58
CA PRO A 24 -8.21 13.03 -1.75
C PRO A 24 -9.30 12.52 -2.69
N GLY A 25 -9.04 12.64 -3.98
CA GLY A 25 -9.90 12.15 -5.03
C GLY A 25 -9.45 10.79 -5.58
N ALA A 26 -10.09 10.40 -6.68
CA ALA A 26 -9.79 9.16 -7.39
C ALA A 26 -8.35 9.11 -7.92
N GLU A 27 -7.77 10.26 -8.30
CA GLU A 27 -6.41 10.32 -8.83
C GLU A 27 -5.35 10.03 -7.75
N GLU A 28 -5.50 10.58 -6.54
CA GLU A 28 -4.62 10.26 -5.41
C GLU A 28 -4.66 8.75 -5.07
N LEU A 29 -5.86 8.15 -5.08
CA LEU A 29 -6.01 6.71 -4.91
C LEU A 29 -5.28 5.94 -6.00
N LYS A 30 -5.50 6.28 -7.28
CA LYS A 30 -4.87 5.57 -8.40
C LYS A 30 -3.35 5.61 -8.28
N LEU A 31 -2.77 6.77 -8.00
CA LEU A 31 -1.32 6.94 -7.84
C LEU A 31 -0.76 6.10 -6.69
N ALA A 32 -1.41 6.13 -5.52
CA ALA A 32 -0.96 5.37 -4.35
C ALA A 32 -1.15 3.84 -4.55
N LEU A 33 -2.24 3.44 -5.21
CA LEU A 33 -2.54 2.04 -5.52
C LEU A 33 -1.59 1.49 -6.60
N GLU A 34 -1.28 2.26 -7.64
CA GLU A 34 -0.29 1.92 -8.66
C GLU A 34 1.06 1.61 -8.01
N ALA A 35 1.56 2.52 -7.17
CA ALA A 35 2.84 2.35 -6.49
C ALA A 35 2.87 1.08 -5.60
N LYS A 36 1.75 0.74 -4.97
CA LYS A 36 1.60 -0.49 -4.18
C LYS A 36 1.60 -1.74 -5.07
N LEU A 37 0.78 -1.75 -6.13
CA LEU A 37 0.65 -2.89 -7.03
C LEU A 37 1.96 -3.19 -7.78
N GLN A 38 2.71 -2.16 -8.19
CA GLN A 38 4.00 -2.32 -8.84
C GLN A 38 5.04 -3.05 -7.96
N LYS A 39 5.05 -2.75 -6.65
CA LYS A 39 5.92 -3.44 -5.68
C LYS A 39 5.57 -4.91 -5.49
N LEU A 40 4.30 -5.26 -5.71
CA LEU A 40 3.78 -6.62 -5.58
C LEU A 40 3.89 -7.43 -6.87
N LYS A 41 4.66 -6.97 -7.87
CA LYS A 41 4.91 -7.72 -9.11
C LYS A 41 5.41 -9.13 -8.77
N PRO A 42 4.82 -10.20 -9.32
CA PRO A 42 5.17 -11.56 -8.91
C PRO A 42 6.59 -11.88 -9.37
N ALA A 43 7.30 -12.71 -8.60
CA ALA A 43 8.62 -13.18 -8.99
C ALA A 43 8.56 -13.92 -10.33
N GLY A 44 9.59 -13.74 -11.16
CA GLY A 44 9.67 -14.32 -12.51
C GLY A 44 9.02 -13.48 -13.62
N PHE A 45 8.21 -12.48 -13.27
CA PHE A 45 7.64 -11.52 -14.23
C PHE A 45 8.51 -10.27 -14.35
N GLN A 46 8.74 -9.82 -15.58
CA GLN A 46 9.58 -8.65 -15.84
C GLN A 46 8.76 -7.37 -15.78
N GLU A 47 7.49 -7.44 -16.16
CA GLU A 47 6.62 -6.26 -16.25
C GLU A 47 5.29 -6.53 -15.56
N ARG A 48 4.79 -5.50 -14.86
CA ARG A 48 3.42 -5.40 -14.37
C ARG A 48 2.82 -4.12 -14.94
N THR A 49 1.67 -4.24 -15.57
CA THR A 49 0.86 -3.12 -16.05
C THR A 49 -0.47 -3.13 -15.32
N VAL A 50 -0.86 -1.97 -14.79
CA VAL A 50 -2.18 -1.75 -14.18
C VAL A 50 -3.03 -0.95 -15.16
N LEU A 51 -4.25 -1.43 -15.41
CA LEU A 51 -5.23 -0.76 -16.28
C LEU A 51 -6.47 -0.43 -15.45
N TYR A 52 -6.69 0.85 -15.16
CA TYR A 52 -7.83 1.32 -14.40
C TYR A 52 -9.05 1.45 -15.32
N GLN A 53 -10.17 0.84 -14.93
CA GLN A 53 -11.44 0.95 -15.64
C GLN A 53 -12.37 1.94 -14.94
N ASP A 54 -12.51 1.81 -13.63
CA ASP A 54 -13.36 2.68 -12.81
C ASP A 54 -12.79 2.86 -11.40
N VAL A 55 -12.93 4.08 -10.87
CA VAL A 55 -12.58 4.44 -9.49
C VAL A 55 -13.63 5.41 -8.96
N THR A 56 -14.52 4.88 -8.12
CA THR A 56 -15.66 5.65 -7.60
C THR A 56 -15.50 5.86 -6.08
N PRO A 57 -15.51 7.10 -5.58
CA PRO A 57 -15.57 7.36 -4.14
C PRO A 57 -16.84 6.76 -3.52
N SER A 58 -16.73 6.12 -2.35
CA SER A 58 -17.84 5.45 -1.68
C SER A 58 -18.10 5.91 -0.24
N GLY A 59 -17.34 6.90 0.25
CA GLY A 59 -17.56 7.51 1.56
C GLY A 59 -16.27 8.01 2.21
N SER A 60 -16.41 8.65 3.36
CA SER A 60 -15.27 9.04 4.20
C SER A 60 -15.66 9.02 5.67
N SER A 61 -14.78 8.51 6.54
CA SER A 61 -15.00 8.46 7.98
C SER A 61 -13.67 8.56 8.72
N GLY A 62 -13.58 9.44 9.72
CA GLY A 62 -12.41 9.51 10.62
C GLY A 62 -11.06 9.71 9.91
N GLY A 63 -11.03 10.49 8.82
CA GLY A 63 -9.81 10.71 8.03
C GLY A 63 -9.44 9.58 7.06
N ARG A 64 -10.35 8.61 6.87
CA ARG A 64 -10.26 7.55 5.87
C ARG A 64 -11.20 7.86 4.71
N TYR A 65 -10.76 7.62 3.49
CA TYR A 65 -11.51 7.87 2.27
C TYR A 65 -11.70 6.56 1.51
N SER A 66 -12.94 6.11 1.38
CA SER A 66 -13.27 4.81 0.81
C SER A 66 -13.57 4.93 -0.69
N PHE A 67 -13.17 3.92 -1.45
CA PHE A 67 -13.35 3.85 -2.90
C PHE A 67 -13.75 2.43 -3.34
N LYS A 68 -14.43 2.35 -4.48
CA LYS A 68 -14.65 1.12 -5.25
C LYS A 68 -13.82 1.19 -6.51
N VAL A 69 -12.99 0.17 -6.73
CA VAL A 69 -12.03 0.14 -7.84
C VAL A 69 -12.29 -1.07 -8.73
N THR A 70 -12.36 -0.82 -10.03
CA THR A 70 -12.32 -1.83 -11.07
C THR A 70 -11.06 -1.64 -11.90
N LEU A 71 -10.20 -2.65 -11.94
CA LEU A 71 -8.94 -2.61 -12.68
C LEU A 71 -8.55 -3.98 -13.23
N THR A 72 -7.63 -3.96 -14.19
CA THR A 72 -6.98 -5.15 -14.75
C THR A 72 -5.49 -5.10 -14.40
N LEU A 73 -4.96 -6.20 -13.85
CA LEU A 73 -3.52 -6.44 -13.74
C LEU A 73 -3.08 -7.29 -14.92
N HIS A 74 -2.00 -6.88 -15.57
CA HIS A 74 -1.32 -7.63 -16.62
C HIS A 74 0.14 -7.83 -16.22
N ASP A 75 0.52 -9.08 -16.02
CA ASP A 75 1.88 -9.46 -15.64
C ASP A 75 2.51 -10.20 -16.84
N TYR A 76 3.61 -9.67 -17.39
CA TYR A 76 4.33 -10.25 -18.52
C TYR A 76 5.67 -10.87 -18.10
N GLY A 77 5.84 -12.16 -18.46
CA GLY A 77 7.03 -12.95 -18.26
C GLY A 77 7.65 -13.35 -19.60
N LYS A 78 8.89 -12.93 -19.91
CA LYS A 78 9.60 -13.28 -21.16
C LYS A 78 10.15 -14.70 -21.22
N GLY A 79 10.16 -15.40 -20.07
CA GLY A 79 10.70 -16.75 -19.93
C GLY A 79 12.22 -16.83 -20.16
N TYR A 80 12.66 -17.96 -20.69
CA TYR A 80 14.04 -18.24 -21.04
C TYR A 80 14.16 -18.65 -22.52
N PRO A 81 14.14 -17.69 -23.46
CA PRO A 81 14.24 -17.90 -24.90
C PRO A 81 15.16 -19.03 -25.40
N ALA A 82 16.36 -19.13 -24.82
CA ALA A 82 17.36 -20.12 -25.24
C ALA A 82 16.92 -21.58 -25.05
N ASN A 83 15.96 -21.89 -24.17
CA ASN A 83 15.38 -23.24 -24.03
C ASN A 83 13.99 -23.36 -24.69
N ARG A 84 13.59 -22.38 -25.52
CA ARG A 84 12.27 -22.28 -26.15
C ARG A 84 11.09 -22.12 -25.18
N TYR A 85 11.34 -21.74 -23.94
CA TYR A 85 10.30 -21.30 -23.01
C TYR A 85 10.16 -19.77 -23.10
N TRP A 86 9.06 -19.30 -23.70
CA TRP A 86 8.83 -17.85 -23.91
C TRP A 86 8.14 -17.16 -22.73
N GLY A 87 8.01 -17.87 -21.61
CA GLY A 87 7.35 -17.40 -20.41
C GLY A 87 5.84 -17.37 -20.54
N GLN A 88 5.20 -16.63 -19.64
CA GLN A 88 3.74 -16.54 -19.55
C GLN A 88 3.32 -15.10 -19.41
N THR A 89 2.14 -14.79 -19.92
CA THR A 89 1.39 -13.61 -19.51
C THR A 89 0.28 -14.05 -18.58
N CYS A 90 0.04 -13.30 -17.51
CA CYS A 90 -1.10 -13.48 -16.62
C CYS A 90 -1.97 -12.22 -16.60
N VAL A 91 -3.29 -12.40 -16.58
CA VAL A 91 -4.28 -11.32 -16.45
C VAL A 91 -5.17 -11.59 -15.25
N GLY A 92 -5.29 -10.61 -14.36
CA GLY A 92 -6.22 -10.63 -13.23
C GLY A 92 -7.15 -9.42 -13.27
N LYS A 93 -8.39 -9.59 -12.79
CA LYS A 93 -9.37 -8.49 -12.70
C LYS A 93 -9.77 -8.26 -11.24
N MET A 94 -9.81 -6.99 -10.84
CA MET A 94 -10.53 -6.52 -9.67
C MET A 94 -11.83 -5.89 -10.16
N ASP A 95 -12.96 -6.22 -9.53
CA ASP A 95 -14.27 -5.70 -9.92
C ASP A 95 -14.96 -5.10 -8.69
N LYS A 96 -15.02 -3.77 -8.65
CA LYS A 96 -15.58 -2.98 -7.54
C LYS A 96 -15.00 -3.37 -6.17
N TRP A 97 -13.70 -3.64 -6.13
CA TRP A 97 -13.03 -3.97 -4.87
C TRP A 97 -12.95 -2.74 -3.97
N PRO A 98 -13.20 -2.89 -2.65
CA PRO A 98 -13.09 -1.79 -1.72
C PRO A 98 -11.62 -1.47 -1.42
N PHE A 99 -11.31 -0.18 -1.42
CA PHE A 99 -10.04 0.36 -0.93
C PHE A 99 -10.28 1.55 -0.02
N GLU A 100 -9.40 1.75 0.94
CA GLU A 100 -9.33 2.95 1.75
C GLU A 100 -8.03 3.69 1.47
N LEU A 101 -8.13 5.02 1.41
CA LEU A 101 -7.00 5.93 1.32
C LEU A 101 -6.91 6.68 2.66
N LEU A 102 -5.75 6.63 3.28
CA LEU A 102 -5.48 7.29 4.55
C LEU A 102 -4.24 8.17 4.42
N PRO A 103 -4.11 9.26 5.18
CA PRO A 103 -2.86 10.01 5.24
C PRO A 103 -1.74 9.14 5.81
N ASP A 104 -0.52 9.30 5.31
CA ASP A 104 0.66 8.56 5.77
C ASP A 104 1.45 9.29 6.89
N GLY A 105 1.04 10.51 7.26
CA GLY A 105 1.72 11.35 8.25
C GLY A 105 2.92 12.15 7.70
N ALA A 106 3.36 11.90 6.47
CA ALA A 106 4.41 12.63 5.75
C ALA A 106 3.87 13.54 4.64
N GLY A 107 2.54 13.72 4.59
CA GLY A 107 1.86 14.50 3.54
C GLY A 107 1.61 13.71 2.25
N GLY A 108 1.73 12.38 2.29
CA GLY A 108 1.33 11.46 1.23
C GLY A 108 0.13 10.61 1.64
N TRP A 109 -0.15 9.60 0.81
CA TRP A 109 -1.31 8.72 0.96
C TRP A 109 -0.91 7.25 0.99
N GLN A 110 -1.59 6.49 1.84
CA GLN A 110 -1.48 5.04 1.95
C GLN A 110 -2.79 4.38 1.51
N VAL A 111 -2.68 3.33 0.70
CA VAL A 111 -3.83 2.51 0.28
C VAL A 111 -3.92 1.26 1.14
N GLN A 112 -5.11 1.00 1.66
CA GLN A 112 -5.50 -0.23 2.34
C GLN A 112 -6.58 -0.95 1.54
N GLY A 113 -6.54 -2.28 1.59
CA GLY A 113 -7.46 -3.15 0.87
C GLY A 113 -6.76 -4.38 0.30
N ARG A 114 -7.54 -5.27 -0.31
CA ARG A 114 -7.02 -6.50 -0.90
C ARG A 114 -6.24 -6.19 -2.19
N LEU A 115 -4.94 -6.46 -2.20
CA LEU A 115 -4.06 -6.21 -3.36
C LEU A 115 -3.78 -7.45 -4.23
N THR A 116 -4.15 -8.65 -3.78
CA THR A 116 -3.86 -9.93 -4.46
C THR A 116 -5.08 -10.51 -5.14
N ILE A 117 -4.98 -10.73 -6.45
CA ILE A 117 -5.96 -11.45 -7.27
C ILE A 117 -5.62 -12.94 -7.24
N THR A 118 -6.57 -13.79 -6.84
CA THR A 118 -6.34 -15.24 -6.67
C THR A 118 -6.82 -16.07 -7.86
N ASN A 119 -7.56 -15.46 -8.79
CA ASN A 119 -8.17 -16.09 -9.96
C ASN A 119 -7.65 -15.48 -11.27
N ASN A 120 -6.34 -15.25 -11.35
CA ASN A 120 -5.69 -14.80 -12.58
C ASN A 120 -5.66 -15.92 -13.62
N VAL A 121 -5.86 -15.56 -14.88
CA VAL A 121 -5.70 -16.46 -16.03
C VAL A 121 -4.30 -16.27 -16.59
N CYS A 122 -3.54 -17.35 -16.74
CA CYS A 122 -2.20 -17.34 -17.31
C CYS A 122 -2.15 -18.15 -18.60
N LYS A 123 -1.40 -17.67 -19.58
CA LYS A 123 -1.17 -18.35 -20.87
C LYS A 123 0.29 -18.26 -21.26
N ASP A 124 0.82 -19.35 -21.82
CA ASP A 124 2.17 -19.39 -22.38
C ASP A 124 2.28 -18.44 -23.57
N ASN A 125 3.39 -17.70 -23.61
CA ASN A 125 3.68 -16.79 -24.69
C ASN A 125 4.03 -17.55 -25.97
N PRO A 126 3.54 -17.09 -27.13
CA PRO A 126 3.76 -17.80 -28.39
C PRO A 126 5.20 -17.66 -28.90
N ALA A 127 5.91 -16.60 -28.50
CA ALA A 127 7.29 -16.33 -28.90
C ALA A 127 7.95 -15.30 -27.97
N GLU A 128 9.27 -15.14 -28.09
CA GLU A 128 10.01 -14.07 -27.43
C GLU A 128 9.41 -12.69 -27.74
N GLY A 129 9.26 -11.86 -26.71
CA GLY A 129 8.70 -10.51 -26.84
C GLY A 129 7.20 -10.45 -27.18
N LYS A 130 6.51 -11.58 -27.34
CA LYS A 130 5.08 -11.61 -27.66
C LYS A 130 4.25 -12.09 -26.48
N SER A 131 3.35 -11.24 -26.01
CA SER A 131 2.37 -11.61 -24.97
C SER A 131 1.23 -12.45 -25.56
N ALA A 132 0.87 -13.54 -24.88
CA ALA A 132 -0.35 -14.31 -25.21
C ALA A 132 -1.66 -13.55 -24.94
N MET A 133 -1.60 -12.48 -24.14
CA MET A 133 -2.72 -11.58 -23.84
C MET A 133 -2.24 -10.14 -24.05
N PRO A 134 -2.36 -9.58 -25.27
CA PRO A 134 -1.88 -8.24 -25.58
C PRO A 134 -2.62 -7.14 -24.81
N LEU A 135 -1.90 -6.12 -24.36
CA LEU A 135 -2.46 -5.00 -23.61
C LEU A 135 -3.58 -4.27 -24.36
N ALA A 136 -3.50 -4.17 -25.69
CA ALA A 136 -4.50 -3.47 -26.50
C ALA A 136 -5.90 -4.11 -26.45
N GLY A 137 -6.00 -5.40 -26.08
CA GLY A 137 -7.28 -6.11 -25.96
C GLY A 137 -7.86 -6.11 -24.54
N LEU A 138 -7.19 -5.45 -23.58
CA LEU A 138 -7.60 -5.45 -22.18
C LEU A 138 -8.32 -4.16 -21.81
N PRO A 139 -9.38 -4.23 -20.98
CA PRO A 139 -10.12 -3.06 -20.57
C PRO A 139 -9.35 -2.22 -19.55
N GLY A 140 -9.51 -0.91 -19.67
CA GLY A 140 -8.95 0.10 -18.79
C GLY A 140 -7.83 0.92 -19.43
N GLN A 141 -7.35 1.91 -18.69
CA GLN A 141 -6.29 2.82 -19.12
C GLN A 141 -5.12 2.78 -18.13
N ARG A 142 -3.91 2.90 -18.66
CA ARG A 142 -2.72 3.10 -17.83
C ARG A 142 -2.72 4.52 -17.29
N LEU A 143 -2.18 4.69 -16.10
CA LEU A 143 -1.78 6.02 -15.65
C LEU A 143 -0.63 6.54 -16.51
N ASP A 144 -0.57 7.87 -16.66
CA ASP A 144 0.58 8.53 -17.26
C ASP A 144 1.84 8.24 -16.42
N PRO A 145 2.89 7.62 -16.98
CA PRO A 145 4.14 7.36 -16.26
C PRO A 145 4.75 8.62 -15.65
N ALA A 146 4.59 9.78 -16.30
CA ALA A 146 5.07 11.04 -15.76
C ALA A 146 4.24 11.51 -14.56
N ALA A 147 2.93 11.22 -14.53
CA ALA A 147 2.11 11.46 -13.34
C ALA A 147 2.51 10.53 -12.19
N VAL A 148 2.79 9.25 -12.47
CA VAL A 148 3.26 8.28 -11.47
C VAL A 148 4.63 8.69 -10.89
N ALA A 149 5.54 9.21 -11.73
CA ALA A 149 6.85 9.67 -11.28
C ALA A 149 6.80 11.00 -10.49
N ARG A 150 5.85 11.90 -10.83
CA ARG A 150 5.65 13.20 -10.18
C ARG A 150 4.81 13.12 -8.91
N ALA A 151 3.92 12.15 -8.84
CA ALA A 151 3.25 11.81 -7.60
C ALA A 151 4.36 11.62 -6.57
N LYS A 152 4.34 12.43 -5.50
CA LYS A 152 5.24 12.24 -4.37
C LYS A 152 5.14 10.77 -4.02
N SER A 153 6.17 10.00 -4.36
CA SER A 153 6.23 8.61 -4.01
C SER A 153 5.94 8.59 -2.51
N PRO A 154 5.04 7.74 -1.98
CA PRO A 154 4.86 7.62 -0.53
C PRO A 154 6.10 7.02 0.16
N LEU A 155 7.26 7.08 -0.50
CA LEU A 155 8.57 6.70 -0.02
C LEU A 155 9.45 7.96 0.05
N ALA A 156 9.10 8.87 0.95
CA ALA A 156 10.11 9.65 1.65
C ALA A 156 10.07 9.15 3.10
N SER A 157 10.95 8.17 3.36
CA SER A 157 11.58 7.91 4.66
C SER A 157 10.78 8.40 5.87
N ALA A 158 9.84 7.58 6.36
CA ALA A 158 9.58 7.61 7.79
C ALA A 158 10.94 7.30 8.43
N GLY A 159 11.55 8.31 9.05
CA GLY A 159 12.75 8.12 9.85
C GLY A 159 12.51 7.00 10.88
N PRO A 160 13.58 6.39 11.41
CA PRO A 160 13.46 5.38 12.45
C PRO A 160 12.66 5.97 13.61
N GLY A 161 11.40 5.57 13.77
CA GLY A 161 10.48 6.22 14.70
C GLY A 161 8.99 6.16 14.37
N GLY A 162 8.60 5.92 13.11
CA GLY A 162 7.19 5.96 12.69
C GLY A 162 6.32 4.84 13.26
N GLY A 163 5.23 5.20 13.95
CA GLY A 163 4.27 4.28 14.59
C GLY A 163 3.73 3.19 13.65
N VAL A 164 3.29 2.06 14.22
CA VAL A 164 2.71 0.93 13.48
C VAL A 164 1.20 1.13 13.31
N ALA A 165 0.67 0.85 12.10
CA ALA A 165 -0.78 0.92 11.90
C ALA A 165 -1.50 -0.17 12.73
N SER A 166 -2.55 0.24 13.44
CA SER A 166 -3.52 -0.68 14.03
C SER A 166 -4.47 -1.17 12.93
N GLY A 167 -5.01 -2.39 13.06
CA GLY A 167 -5.89 -2.98 12.06
C GLY A 167 -5.55 -4.43 11.76
N GLU A 168 -6.19 -5.00 10.75
CA GLU A 168 -5.88 -6.35 10.28
C GLU A 168 -4.61 -6.31 9.44
N TRP A 169 -3.71 -7.27 9.63
CA TRP A 169 -2.45 -7.42 8.92
C TRP A 169 -2.42 -8.76 8.22
N ALA A 170 -1.91 -8.77 6.99
CA ALA A 170 -1.67 -9.98 6.22
C ALA A 170 -0.17 -10.14 5.96
N CYS A 171 0.33 -11.37 6.13
CA CYS A 171 1.72 -11.71 5.87
C CYS A 171 1.88 -12.61 4.64
N TYR A 172 2.91 -12.34 3.85
CA TYR A 172 3.19 -12.98 2.57
C TYR A 172 4.60 -13.58 2.57
N GLY A 173 4.71 -14.85 2.20
CA GLY A 173 5.99 -15.52 1.95
C GLY A 173 6.52 -15.29 0.53
N SER A 174 7.70 -15.82 0.23
CA SER A 174 8.28 -15.79 -1.12
C SER A 174 7.30 -16.42 -2.12
N GLY A 175 6.70 -15.60 -2.99
CA GLY A 175 5.73 -16.03 -3.99
C GLY A 175 4.37 -15.32 -3.98
N SER A 176 4.17 -14.26 -3.17
CA SER A 176 2.95 -13.40 -3.18
C SER A 176 1.60 -14.11 -2.95
N ARG A 177 1.62 -15.41 -2.60
CA ARG A 177 0.43 -16.11 -2.12
C ARG A 177 0.13 -15.61 -0.71
N LEU A 178 -1.12 -15.21 -0.49
CA LEU A 178 -1.70 -15.14 0.85
C LEU A 178 -1.43 -16.49 1.52
N MET A 179 -0.57 -16.50 2.53
CA MET A 179 -0.44 -17.66 3.38
C MET A 179 -1.73 -17.69 4.20
N ALA A 180 -2.70 -18.49 3.76
CA ALA A 180 -3.94 -18.70 4.50
C ALA A 180 -3.57 -19.06 5.95
N GLY A 181 -4.04 -18.25 6.91
CA GLY A 181 -3.78 -18.45 8.34
C GLY A 181 -2.63 -17.63 8.95
N MET A 182 -1.93 -16.76 8.20
CA MET A 182 -0.95 -15.83 8.78
C MET A 182 -1.41 -14.36 8.75
N GLY A 183 -2.63 -14.13 9.21
CA GLY A 183 -3.13 -12.79 9.51
C GLY A 183 -3.18 -12.55 11.02
N PHE A 184 -3.01 -11.30 11.43
CA PHE A 184 -3.26 -10.87 12.81
C PHE A 184 -3.89 -9.50 12.85
N VAL A 185 -4.55 -9.16 13.94
CA VAL A 185 -5.09 -7.82 14.17
C VAL A 185 -4.25 -7.14 15.23
N LEU A 186 -3.60 -6.02 14.90
CA LEU A 186 -2.96 -5.16 15.89
C LEU A 186 -3.98 -4.18 16.48
N LYS A 187 -4.05 -4.12 17.79
CA LYS A 187 -4.88 -3.17 18.54
C LYS A 187 -4.00 -2.02 19.05
N PRO A 188 -4.55 -0.80 19.18
CA PRO A 188 -3.79 0.37 19.61
C PRO A 188 -3.28 0.31 21.06
N ASP A 189 -3.82 -0.60 21.88
CA ASP A 189 -3.47 -0.82 23.29
C ASP A 189 -2.28 -1.78 23.50
N GLY A 190 -1.52 -2.08 22.44
CA GLY A 190 -0.40 -3.02 22.52
C GLY A 190 -0.84 -4.49 22.56
N LYS A 191 -2.08 -4.81 22.16
CA LYS A 191 -2.58 -6.18 22.04
C LYS A 191 -2.69 -6.63 20.59
N TYR A 192 -2.67 -7.94 20.38
CA TYR A 192 -2.97 -8.50 19.07
C TYR A 192 -3.79 -9.80 19.18
N THR A 193 -4.47 -10.17 18.10
CA THR A 193 -5.16 -11.46 17.96
C THR A 193 -4.80 -12.11 16.62
N ASP A 194 -4.96 -13.42 16.49
CA ASP A 194 -5.04 -14.04 15.15
C ASP A 194 -6.26 -13.53 14.39
N SER A 195 -6.27 -13.77 13.08
CA SER A 195 -7.38 -13.39 12.18
C SER A 195 -8.72 -14.03 12.54
N GLU A 196 -8.70 -15.10 13.34
CA GLU A 196 -9.90 -15.82 13.81
C GLU A 196 -10.35 -15.36 15.22
N GLY A 197 -9.55 -14.53 15.90
CA GLY A 197 -9.83 -13.99 17.23
C GLY A 197 -9.61 -14.97 18.40
N GLY A 198 -9.21 -16.21 18.12
CA GLY A 198 -9.08 -17.29 19.11
C GLY A 198 -7.77 -17.26 19.90
N ARG A 199 -6.70 -16.67 19.36
CA ARG A 199 -5.38 -16.62 20.03
C ARG A 199 -4.89 -15.18 20.15
N ALA A 200 -4.91 -14.66 21.37
CA ALA A 200 -4.52 -13.29 21.69
C ALA A 200 -3.15 -13.22 22.38
N GLY A 201 -2.46 -12.10 22.19
CA GLY A 201 -1.21 -11.78 22.87
C GLY A 201 -0.98 -10.27 22.98
N GLY A 202 0.21 -9.90 23.43
CA GLY A 202 0.70 -8.52 23.47
C GLY A 202 1.81 -8.28 22.46
N TYR A 203 2.01 -7.02 22.09
CA TYR A 203 3.16 -6.59 21.30
C TYR A 203 3.77 -5.32 21.89
N GLN A 204 5.08 -5.17 21.73
CA GLN A 204 5.81 -3.98 22.14
C GLN A 204 6.59 -3.43 20.95
N HIS A 205 6.29 -2.19 20.56
CA HIS A 205 6.98 -1.50 19.48
C HIS A 205 8.17 -0.72 20.02
N ASP A 206 9.38 -1.13 19.63
CA ASP A 206 10.61 -0.36 19.80
C ASP A 206 10.81 0.49 18.54
N THR A 207 10.38 1.75 18.63
CA THR A 207 10.43 2.72 17.53
C THR A 207 11.85 3.09 17.13
N ALA A 208 12.80 3.07 18.08
CA ALA A 208 14.21 3.36 17.82
C ALA A 208 14.86 2.26 16.97
N LYS A 209 14.47 1.00 17.19
CA LYS A 209 14.98 -0.16 16.42
C LYS A 209 14.12 -0.53 15.21
N ALA A 210 13.01 0.17 14.98
CA ALA A 210 12.02 -0.21 13.97
C ALA A 210 11.64 -1.71 14.11
N SER A 211 11.29 -2.12 15.33
CA SER A 211 11.00 -3.53 15.64
C SER A 211 9.79 -3.70 16.55
N ILE A 212 9.06 -4.80 16.38
CA ILE A 212 7.97 -5.18 17.29
C ILE A 212 8.28 -6.55 17.85
N THR A 213 8.28 -6.68 19.18
CA THR A 213 8.37 -7.98 19.85
C THR A 213 6.98 -8.43 20.25
N PHE A 214 6.61 -9.65 19.88
CA PHE A 214 5.33 -10.28 20.23
C PHE A 214 5.49 -11.20 21.45
N ARG A 215 4.50 -11.20 22.34
CA ARG A 215 4.47 -12.01 23.57
C ARG A 215 3.10 -12.64 23.79
N GLY A 216 3.08 -13.93 24.11
CA GLY A 216 1.86 -14.74 24.19
C GLY A 216 1.17 -14.89 22.82
N GLY A 217 0.13 -15.71 22.74
CA GLY A 217 -0.64 -15.93 21.50
C GLY A 217 0.14 -16.71 20.43
N PHE A 218 -0.29 -16.60 19.18
CA PHE A 218 0.27 -17.40 18.08
C PHE A 218 1.60 -16.88 17.50
N LEU A 219 1.97 -15.63 17.80
CA LEU A 219 3.25 -15.01 17.44
C LEU A 219 4.23 -14.93 18.61
N ASP A 220 4.01 -15.69 19.69
CA ASP A 220 4.87 -15.63 20.87
C ASP A 220 6.36 -15.85 20.52
N GLY A 221 7.22 -15.01 21.08
CA GLY A 221 8.67 -15.02 20.83
C GLY A 221 9.11 -14.49 19.46
N GLN A 222 8.17 -14.14 18.57
CA GLN A 222 8.52 -13.56 17.27
C GLN A 222 8.90 -12.08 17.41
N THR A 223 9.85 -11.66 16.58
CA THR A 223 10.23 -10.24 16.45
C THR A 223 10.06 -9.82 14.99
N ALA A 224 9.19 -8.86 14.75
CA ALA A 224 9.13 -8.17 13.49
C ALA A 224 10.25 -7.13 13.41
N SER A 225 10.89 -7.05 12.25
CA SER A 225 11.95 -6.11 11.94
C SER A 225 11.52 -5.18 10.81
N ARG A 226 12.26 -4.09 10.59
CA ARG A 226 11.96 -3.10 9.54
C ARG A 226 10.52 -2.57 9.65
N VAL A 227 10.04 -2.43 10.89
CA VAL A 227 8.71 -1.95 11.21
C VAL A 227 8.58 -0.50 10.78
N ARG A 228 7.51 -0.25 10.06
CA ARG A 228 7.08 1.04 9.54
C ARG A 228 5.56 1.07 9.59
N ALA A 229 4.97 2.25 9.42
CA ALA A 229 3.51 2.41 9.45
C ALA A 229 2.77 1.35 8.61
N ASN A 230 3.32 1.03 7.44
CA ASN A 230 2.62 0.24 6.41
C ASN A 230 3.35 -1.06 6.06
N GLY A 231 4.16 -1.59 6.96
CA GLY A 231 4.87 -2.83 6.69
C GLY A 231 5.76 -3.27 7.83
N MET A 232 6.03 -4.57 7.88
CA MET A 232 7.04 -5.15 8.74
C MET A 232 7.49 -6.49 8.19
N ASP A 233 8.70 -6.92 8.54
CA ASP A 233 9.21 -8.23 8.18
C ASP A 233 9.21 -9.13 9.42
N LEU A 234 8.40 -10.19 9.38
CA LEU A 234 8.27 -11.18 10.45
C LEU A 234 9.00 -12.46 10.01
N GLY A 235 10.23 -12.65 10.48
CA GLY A 235 11.08 -13.74 9.99
C GLY A 235 11.38 -13.62 8.49
N ARG A 236 10.89 -14.57 7.67
CA ARG A 236 11.06 -14.58 6.21
C ARG A 236 9.84 -14.07 5.44
N VAL A 237 8.81 -13.58 6.14
CA VAL A 237 7.59 -13.08 5.50
C VAL A 237 7.46 -11.57 5.68
N SER A 238 6.91 -10.93 4.66
CA SER A 238 6.58 -9.49 4.68
C SER A 238 5.12 -9.34 5.04
N CYS A 239 4.81 -8.47 5.99
CA CYS A 239 3.45 -8.19 6.43
C CYS A 239 3.05 -6.76 6.10
N GLU A 240 1.78 -6.54 5.76
CA GLU A 240 1.21 -5.20 5.55
C GLU A 240 -0.25 -5.13 6.04
N PRO A 241 -0.78 -3.91 6.28
CA PRO A 241 -2.18 -3.74 6.65
C PRO A 241 -3.14 -4.26 5.56
N TYR A 242 -4.16 -5.01 5.96
CA TYR A 242 -5.16 -5.64 5.11
C TYR A 242 -6.52 -4.92 5.15
N ARG A 243 -6.96 -4.47 6.33
CA ARG A 243 -8.21 -3.75 6.59
C ARG A 243 -8.09 -2.78 7.77
#